data_AF-A0A9D7XPN6-F1
#
_entry.id   AF-A0A9D7XPN6-F1
#
_cell.length_a   1.000
_cell.length_b   1.000
_cell.length_c   1.000
_cell.angle_alpha   90.00
_cell.angle_beta   90.00
_cell.angle_gamma   90.00
#
_symmetry.space_group_name_H-M   'P 1'
#
loop_
_entity.id
_entity.type
_entity.pdbx_description
1 polymer ?
#
loop_
_entity_poly.entity_id
_entity_poly.type
_entity_poly.pdbx_seq_one_letter_code
_entity_poly.pdbx_strand_id
1 'polypeptide(L)'
;MNLYTAFGRPLKLIHSRFSINLNGTLTSTQNLINNELSDLNRWSRTAGLTISNMNSEVLEYNIGGDWTFTDSYYKISDALNQNTVLHHLFVDATLTLWKKWKLEGSYDYNLYTSAAFRTESIIAFDESFNIKICSTDGQRPDQALHF
;
A
#
# COMPACT_ATOMS: atom_id res chain seq x y z
N MET A 1 -14.21 -8.60 -11.69
CA MET A 1 -15.27 -8.31 -10.68
C MET A 1 -14.59 -7.74 -9.45
N ASN A 2 -15.14 -6.68 -8.87
CA ASN A 2 -14.52 -5.96 -7.75
C ASN A 2 -15.47 -5.94 -6.54
N LEU A 3 -14.94 -6.22 -5.36
CA LEU A 3 -15.61 -6.13 -4.07
C LEU A 3 -14.83 -5.11 -3.22
N TYR A 4 -15.55 -4.21 -2.58
CA TYR A 4 -14.96 -3.24 -1.65
C TYR A 4 -15.88 -3.03 -0.46
N THR A 5 -15.30 -3.10 0.74
CA THR A 5 -15.98 -2.72 1.98
C THR A 5 -14.99 -2.04 2.91
N ALA A 6 -15.45 -1.02 3.61
CA ALA A 6 -14.64 -0.28 4.56
C ALA A 6 -15.45 0.11 5.79
N PHE A 7 -14.81 0.07 6.94
CA PHE A 7 -15.39 0.44 8.22
C PHE A 7 -14.39 1.29 8.99
N GLY A 8 -14.80 2.45 9.50
CA GLY A 8 -13.93 3.30 10.30
C GLY A 8 -14.64 3.86 11.50
N ARG A 9 -13.94 3.95 12.63
CA ARG A 9 -14.43 4.55 13.88
C ARG A 9 -13.44 5.56 14.45
N PRO A 10 -13.96 6.66 15.03
CA PRO A 10 -13.14 7.60 15.77
C PRO A 10 -12.67 6.97 17.09
N LEU A 11 -11.37 7.02 17.33
CA LEU A 11 -10.69 6.74 18.60
C LEU A 11 -10.50 8.05 19.37
N LYS A 12 -11.44 8.36 20.25
CA LYS A 12 -11.45 9.61 21.02
C LYS A 12 -10.23 9.79 21.93
N LEU A 13 -9.61 8.70 22.39
CA LEU A 13 -8.45 8.74 23.30
C LEU A 13 -7.23 9.44 22.70
N ILE A 14 -7.02 9.28 21.39
CA ILE A 14 -5.85 9.81 20.66
C ILE A 14 -6.26 10.81 19.56
N HIS A 15 -7.54 11.20 19.51
CA HIS A 15 -8.10 12.04 18.45
C HIS A 15 -7.81 11.50 17.04
N SER A 16 -7.84 10.19 16.89
CA SER A 16 -7.52 9.50 15.63
C SER A 16 -8.72 8.77 15.10
N ARG A 17 -8.73 8.47 13.81
CA ARG A 17 -9.68 7.58 13.17
C ARG A 17 -8.97 6.28 12.86
N PHE A 18 -9.51 5.19 13.38
CA PHE A 18 -9.11 3.85 12.96
C PHE A 18 -10.02 3.37 11.84
N SER A 19 -9.46 2.83 10.77
CA SER A 19 -10.21 2.28 9.64
C SER A 19 -9.69 0.90 9.26
N ILE A 20 -10.63 0.03 8.88
CA ILE A 20 -10.39 -1.28 8.30
C ILE A 20 -10.99 -1.26 6.91
N ASN A 21 -10.25 -1.73 5.91
CA ASN A 21 -10.74 -1.90 4.56
C ASN A 21 -10.49 -3.34 4.09
N LEU A 22 -11.38 -3.82 3.23
CA LEU A 22 -11.24 -5.08 2.51
C LEU A 22 -11.58 -4.83 1.04
N ASN A 23 -10.68 -5.22 0.15
CA ASN A 23 -10.86 -5.17 -1.29
C ASN A 23 -10.64 -6.57 -1.89
N GLY A 24 -11.39 -6.92 -2.92
CA GLY A 24 -11.19 -8.12 -3.71
C GLY A 24 -11.38 -7.84 -5.18
N THR A 25 -10.44 -8.25 -6.02
CA THR A 25 -10.48 -8.02 -7.46
C THR A 25 -10.18 -9.32 -8.20
N LEU A 26 -11.04 -9.66 -9.15
CA LEU A 26 -10.86 -10.79 -10.08
C LEU A 26 -10.62 -10.23 -11.48
N THR A 27 -9.46 -10.55 -12.04
CA THR A 27 -9.04 -10.12 -13.37
C THR A 27 -8.64 -11.33 -14.21
N SER A 28 -9.17 -11.41 -15.43
CA SER A 28 -8.74 -12.38 -16.45
C SER A 28 -7.89 -11.63 -17.47
N THR A 29 -6.65 -12.07 -17.67
CA THR A 29 -5.72 -11.48 -18.64
C THR A 29 -5.12 -12.57 -19.51
N GLN A 30 -4.70 -12.25 -20.73
CA GLN A 30 -3.97 -13.19 -21.59
C GLN A 30 -2.49 -12.86 -21.54
N ASN A 31 -1.66 -13.85 -21.20
CA ASN A 31 -0.21 -13.73 -21.23
C ASN A 31 0.36 -14.69 -22.26
N LEU A 32 1.32 -14.22 -23.04
CA LEU A 32 2.03 -15.06 -24.01
C LEU A 32 3.13 -15.83 -23.27
N ILE A 33 3.04 -17.17 -23.27
CA ILE A 33 4.06 -18.05 -22.71
C ILE A 33 4.52 -18.99 -23.83
N ASN A 34 5.81 -18.95 -24.18
CA ASN A 34 6.39 -19.79 -25.23
C ASN A 34 5.60 -19.77 -26.56
N ASN A 35 5.20 -18.59 -27.05
CA ASN A 35 4.40 -18.38 -28.26
C ASN A 35 2.96 -18.94 -28.23
N GLU A 36 2.47 -19.43 -27.09
CA GLU A 36 1.06 -19.77 -26.90
C GLU A 36 0.37 -18.74 -25.99
N LEU A 37 -0.86 -18.34 -26.37
CA LEU A 37 -1.70 -17.48 -25.55
C LEU A 37 -2.24 -18.29 -24.38
N SER A 38 -1.77 -17.97 -23.18
CA SER A 38 -2.26 -18.56 -21.93
C SER A 38 -3.25 -17.61 -21.29
N ASP A 39 -4.47 -18.06 -21.08
CA ASP A 39 -5.40 -17.35 -20.22
C ASP A 39 -4.92 -17.47 -18.76
N LEU A 40 -4.69 -16.31 -18.14
CA LEU A 40 -4.34 -16.15 -16.74
C LEU A 40 -5.54 -15.59 -15.98
N ASN A 41 -6.03 -16.35 -15.01
CA ASN A 41 -7.01 -15.88 -14.05
C ASN A 41 -6.28 -15.44 -12.76
N ARG A 42 -6.40 -14.16 -12.42
CA ARG A 42 -5.76 -13.59 -11.23
C ARG A 42 -6.81 -13.11 -10.24
N TRP A 43 -6.72 -13.62 -9.01
CA TRP A 43 -7.53 -13.20 -7.89
C TRP A 43 -6.65 -12.45 -6.88
N SER A 44 -6.97 -11.18 -6.65
CA SER A 44 -6.31 -10.34 -5.64
C SER A 44 -7.28 -10.02 -4.52
N ARG A 45 -6.83 -10.11 -3.27
CA ARG A 45 -7.58 -9.74 -2.06
C ARG A 45 -6.68 -8.89 -1.18
N THR A 46 -7.13 -7.70 -0.82
CA THR A 46 -6.39 -6.80 0.06
C THR A 46 -7.16 -6.58 1.34
N ALA A 47 -6.47 -6.67 2.47
CA ALA A 47 -6.97 -6.25 3.77
C ALA A 47 -6.08 -5.13 4.29
N GLY A 48 -6.68 -4.00 4.67
CA GLY A 48 -5.95 -2.82 5.12
C GLY A 48 -6.42 -2.34 6.48
N LEU A 49 -5.47 -1.89 7.30
CA LEU A 49 -5.70 -1.25 8.59
C LEU A 49 -5.00 0.10 8.60
N THR A 50 -5.71 1.16 9.00
CA THR A 50 -5.14 2.51 9.06
C THR A 50 -5.54 3.24 10.33
N ILE A 51 -4.64 4.07 10.84
CA ILE A 51 -4.86 5.03 11.92
C ILE A 51 -4.42 6.38 11.39
N SER A 52 -5.36 7.32 11.33
CA SER A 52 -5.08 8.68 10.90
C SER A 52 -5.53 9.71 11.93
N ASN A 53 -4.92 10.88 11.95
CA ASN A 53 -5.38 11.98 12.80
C ASN A 53 -6.76 12.48 12.33
N MET A 54 -7.68 12.77 13.26
CA MET A 54 -8.95 13.45 12.96
C MET A 54 -8.84 14.99 12.97
N ASN A 55 -7.82 15.55 13.60
CA ASN A 55 -7.57 16.98 13.75
C ASN A 55 -6.32 17.41 12.97
N SER A 56 -6.52 17.95 11.77
CA SER A 56 -5.48 18.18 10.75
C SER A 56 -4.85 19.58 10.76
N GLU A 57 -4.98 20.38 11.83
CA GLU A 57 -4.54 21.79 11.78
C GLU A 57 -3.02 21.96 11.86
N VAL A 58 -2.34 21.16 12.68
CA VAL A 58 -0.88 21.29 12.92
C VAL A 58 -0.15 20.04 12.47
N LEU A 59 -0.63 18.87 12.85
CA LEU A 59 -0.02 17.60 12.53
C LEU A 59 -1.06 16.71 11.86
N GLU A 60 -0.82 16.35 10.62
CA GLU A 60 -1.55 15.31 9.91
C GLU A 60 -0.67 14.07 9.93
N TYR A 61 -1.25 12.91 10.25
CA TYR A 61 -0.55 11.66 10.08
C TYR A 61 -1.52 10.58 9.65
N ASN A 62 -0.99 9.60 8.92
CA ASN A 62 -1.67 8.41 8.47
C ASN A 62 -0.68 7.26 8.56
N ILE A 63 -0.98 6.27 9.39
CA ILE A 63 -0.14 5.12 9.60
C ILE A 63 -0.99 3.89 9.30
N GLY A 64 -0.46 2.96 8.53
CA GLY A 64 -1.23 1.78 8.22
C GLY A 64 -0.41 0.65 7.66
N GLY A 65 -1.13 -0.42 7.37
CA GLY A 65 -0.60 -1.54 6.65
C GLY A 65 -1.67 -2.25 5.85
N ASP A 66 -1.27 -2.74 4.68
CA ASP A 66 -2.09 -3.51 3.76
C ASP A 66 -1.45 -4.88 3.51
N TRP A 67 -2.28 -5.92 3.50
CA TRP A 67 -1.90 -7.27 3.13
C TRP A 67 -2.64 -7.64 1.86
N THR A 68 -1.91 -7.82 0.77
CA THR A 68 -2.47 -8.20 -0.53
C THR A 68 -2.10 -9.63 -0.87
N PHE A 69 -3.10 -10.50 -0.93
CA PHE A 69 -2.97 -11.89 -1.34
C PHE A 69 -3.33 -12.01 -2.81
N THR A 70 -2.41 -12.53 -3.62
CA THR A 70 -2.62 -12.71 -5.06
C THR A 70 -2.45 -14.17 -5.44
N ASP A 71 -3.54 -14.78 -5.93
CA ASP A 71 -3.52 -16.10 -6.56
C ASP A 71 -3.56 -15.95 -8.08
N SER A 72 -2.62 -16.57 -8.77
CA SER A 72 -2.48 -16.56 -10.23
C SER A 72 -2.59 -17.97 -10.78
N TYR A 73 -3.63 -18.24 -11.56
CA TYR A 73 -3.93 -19.55 -12.16
C TYR A 73 -3.73 -19.54 -13.67
N TYR A 74 -2.84 -20.39 -14.17
CA TYR A 74 -2.52 -20.50 -15.60
C TYR A 74 -3.25 -21.70 -16.21
N LYS A 75 -4.03 -21.49 -17.28
CA LYS A 75 -4.78 -22.58 -17.93
C LYS A 75 -3.89 -23.64 -18.60
N ILE A 76 -2.67 -23.29 -19.01
CA ILE A 76 -1.76 -24.20 -19.72
C ILE A 76 -1.12 -25.23 -18.79
N SER A 77 -0.82 -24.86 -17.54
CA SER A 77 -0.17 -25.77 -16.59
C SER A 77 -0.32 -25.30 -15.15
N ASP A 78 -0.75 -26.21 -14.29
CA ASP A 78 -0.84 -25.96 -12.85
C ASP A 78 0.52 -25.78 -12.19
N ALA A 79 1.60 -26.27 -12.81
CA ALA A 79 2.96 -26.11 -12.30
C ALA A 79 3.44 -24.63 -12.34
N LEU A 80 2.75 -23.78 -13.09
CA LEU A 80 3.03 -22.35 -13.17
C LEU A 80 2.17 -21.51 -12.21
N ASN A 81 1.24 -22.13 -11.48
CA ASN A 81 0.38 -21.41 -10.55
C ASN A 81 1.23 -20.76 -9.44
N GLN A 82 0.99 -19.47 -9.22
CA GLN A 82 1.74 -18.67 -8.25
C GLN A 82 0.79 -18.09 -7.21
N ASN A 83 1.21 -18.13 -5.95
CA ASN A 83 0.55 -17.43 -4.87
C ASN A 83 1.58 -16.54 -4.16
N THR A 84 1.28 -15.25 -4.12
CA THR A 84 2.11 -14.23 -3.48
C THR A 84 1.32 -13.45 -2.45
N VAL A 85 2.05 -12.99 -1.43
CA VAL A 85 1.55 -12.07 -0.41
C VAL A 85 2.46 -10.84 -0.41
N LEU A 86 1.85 -9.66 -0.55
CA LEU A 86 2.50 -8.38 -0.34
C LEU A 86 2.08 -7.83 1.01
N HIS A 87 3.06 -7.58 1.87
CA HIS A 87 2.88 -6.79 3.09
C HIS A 87 3.36 -5.37 2.79
N HIS A 88 2.47 -4.41 2.87
CA HIS A 88 2.77 -3.00 2.70
C HIS A 88 2.57 -2.32 4.05
N LEU A 89 3.59 -1.66 4.58
CA LEU A 89 3.51 -0.82 5.77
C LEU A 89 3.86 0.60 5.36
N PHE A 90 3.05 1.56 5.79
CA PHE A 90 3.27 2.95 5.44
C PHE A 90 3.08 3.89 6.63
N VAL A 91 3.83 4.98 6.60
CA VAL A 91 3.74 6.09 7.55
C VAL A 91 3.83 7.38 6.76
N ASP A 92 2.77 8.18 6.80
CA ASP A 92 2.74 9.54 6.28
C ASP A 92 2.57 10.51 7.44
N ALA A 93 3.34 11.59 7.44
CA ALA A 93 3.17 12.70 8.36
C ALA A 93 3.37 14.04 7.65
N THR A 94 2.49 14.99 7.93
CA THR A 94 2.62 16.38 7.50
C THR A 94 2.54 17.29 8.70
N LEU A 95 3.60 18.06 8.94
CA LEU A 95 3.65 19.09 9.96
C LEU A 95 3.49 20.46 9.32
N THR A 96 2.47 21.21 9.74
CA THR A 96 2.22 22.58 9.30
C THR A 96 2.76 23.56 10.34
N LEU A 97 3.87 24.23 10.02
CA LEU A 97 4.50 25.24 10.86
C LEU A 97 4.03 26.65 10.47
N TRP A 98 3.56 27.41 11.46
CA TRP A 98 3.08 28.80 11.31
C TRP A 98 2.06 29.02 10.20
N LYS A 99 1.31 27.97 9.81
CA LYS A 99 0.39 27.98 8.65
C LYS A 99 1.06 28.35 7.31
N LYS A 100 2.39 28.35 7.26
CA LYS A 100 3.20 28.81 6.12
C LYS A 100 4.12 27.76 5.53
N TRP A 101 4.57 26.81 6.35
CA TRP A 101 5.51 25.78 5.94
C TRP A 101 4.88 24.42 6.20
N LYS A 102 5.00 23.52 5.22
CA LYS A 102 4.66 22.12 5.35
C LYS A 102 5.93 21.30 5.27
N LEU A 103 6.16 20.50 6.30
CA LEU A 103 7.14 19.43 6.31
C LEU A 103 6.37 18.12 6.14
N GLU A 104 6.55 17.49 4.99
CA GLU A 104 5.96 16.21 4.65
C GLU A 104 7.06 15.15 4.80
N GLY A 105 6.74 14.06 5.49
CA GLY A 105 7.58 12.87 5.57
C GLY A 105 6.72 11.66 5.25
N SER A 106 7.22 10.79 4.38
CA SER A 106 6.61 9.49 4.13
C SER A 106 7.64 8.37 4.23
N TYR A 107 7.17 7.20 4.65
CA TYR A 107 7.94 5.97 4.66
C TYR A 107 7.04 4.83 4.20
N ASP A 108 7.53 4.05 3.24
CA ASP A 108 6.84 2.87 2.72
C ASP A 108 7.78 1.67 2.81
N TYR A 109 7.26 0.54 3.28
CA TYR A 109 7.96 -0.73 3.36
C TYR A 109 7.11 -1.82 2.73
N ASN A 110 7.60 -2.41 1.65
CA ASN A 110 6.99 -3.49 0.91
C ASN A 110 7.77 -4.78 1.12
N LEU A 111 7.08 -5.85 1.51
CA LEU A 111 7.66 -7.19 1.65
C LEU A 111 6.85 -8.17 0.81
N TYR A 112 7.54 -8.83 -0.13
CA TYR A 112 6.95 -9.82 -1.04
C TYR A 112 7.34 -11.22 -0.58
N THR A 113 6.34 -12.04 -0.26
CA THR A 113 6.51 -13.44 0.13
C THR A 113 5.71 -14.35 -0.82
N SER A 114 6.11 -15.61 -0.94
CA SER A 114 5.33 -16.61 -1.68
C SER A 114 4.67 -17.58 -0.71
N ALA A 115 3.38 -17.86 -0.89
CA ALA A 115 2.69 -18.89 -0.12
C ALA A 115 3.06 -20.33 -0.58
N ALA A 116 3.72 -20.47 -1.73
CA ALA A 116 4.08 -21.76 -2.34
C ALA A 116 5.20 -22.52 -1.58
N PHE A 117 5.98 -21.82 -0.75
CA PHE A 117 6.95 -22.44 0.13
C PHE A 117 6.38 -22.44 1.55
N ARG A 118 6.26 -23.62 2.16
CA ARG A 118 5.86 -23.81 3.57
C ARG A 118 6.83 -23.17 4.58
N THR A 119 7.87 -22.53 4.08
CA THR A 119 8.84 -21.70 4.78
C THR A 119 8.58 -20.29 4.27
N GLU A 120 8.39 -19.32 5.17
CA GLU A 120 8.20 -17.90 4.85
C GLU A 120 9.46 -17.37 4.13
N SER A 121 9.57 -17.65 2.83
CA SER A 121 10.67 -17.22 1.99
C SER A 121 10.38 -15.79 1.55
N ILE A 122 11.21 -14.86 2.01
CA ILE A 122 11.22 -13.50 1.50
C ILE A 122 11.75 -13.56 0.06
N ILE A 123 10.91 -13.15 -0.90
CA ILE A 123 11.29 -13.10 -2.32
C ILE A 123 11.99 -11.78 -2.61
N ALA A 124 11.42 -10.69 -2.11
CA ALA A 124 11.91 -9.34 -2.29
C ALA A 124 11.39 -8.44 -1.17
N PHE A 125 12.11 -7.36 -0.92
CA PHE A 125 11.62 -6.24 -0.14
C PHE A 125 12.00 -4.94 -0.84
N ASP A 126 11.24 -3.90 -0.57
CA ASP A 126 11.46 -2.55 -1.08
C ASP A 126 11.13 -1.57 0.04
N GLU A 127 11.98 -0.58 0.22
CA GLU A 127 11.79 0.46 1.23
C GLU A 127 12.02 1.82 0.60
N SER A 128 11.19 2.79 0.98
CA SER A 128 11.34 4.15 0.51
C SER A 128 11.07 5.13 1.63
N PHE A 129 11.86 6.18 1.68
CA PHE A 129 11.70 7.28 2.60
C PHE A 129 11.74 8.59 1.81
N ASN A 130 10.78 9.46 2.06
CA ASN A 130 10.71 10.77 1.42
C ASN A 130 10.55 11.87 2.47
N ILE A 131 11.27 12.97 2.28
CA ILE A 131 11.01 14.21 2.98
C ILE A 131 10.84 15.31 1.95
N LYS A 132 9.79 16.12 2.12
CA LYS A 132 9.50 17.28 1.30
C LYS A 132 9.18 18.48 2.17
N ILE A 133 9.76 19.62 1.83
CA ILE A 133 9.51 20.90 2.49
C ILE A 133 8.86 21.84 1.48
N CYS A 134 7.72 22.42 1.82
CA CYS A 134 6.98 23.32 0.94
C CYS A 134 6.54 24.58 1.69
N SER A 135 6.60 25.73 1.01
CA SER A 135 5.88 26.93 1.43
C SER A 135 4.43 26.84 0.95
N THR A 136 3.47 27.20 1.80
CA THR A 136 2.05 27.28 1.44
C THR A 136 1.74 28.47 0.54
N ASP A 137 2.66 29.42 0.41
CA ASP A 137 2.48 30.69 -0.29
C ASP A 137 2.76 30.56 -1.82
N GLY A 138 2.83 29.33 -2.35
CA GLY A 138 2.94 29.05 -3.80
C GLY A 138 4.31 29.32 -4.43
N GLN A 139 5.32 29.68 -3.65
CA GLN A 139 6.72 29.79 -4.08
C GLN A 139 7.46 28.51 -3.66
N ARG A 140 7.66 27.58 -4.59
CA ARG A 140 8.49 26.38 -4.43
C ARG A 140 9.91 26.77 -3.99
N PRO A 141 10.43 26.25 -2.86
CA PRO A 141 11.83 25.88 -2.79
C PRO A 141 11.93 24.47 -3.37
N ASP A 142 12.24 24.35 -4.65
CA ASP A 142 12.59 23.07 -5.28
C ASP A 142 13.92 22.58 -4.69
N GLN A 143 13.89 21.91 -3.54
CA GLN A 143 14.95 21.02 -3.08
C GLN A 143 14.34 19.77 -2.44
N ALA A 144 14.09 18.75 -3.27
CA ALA A 144 13.98 17.38 -2.78
C ALA A 144 15.39 16.92 -2.41
N LEU A 145 15.65 16.72 -1.12
CA LEU A 145 16.86 16.05 -0.66
C LEU A 145 16.60 14.55 -0.78
N HIS A 146 17.15 13.94 -1.83
CA HIS A 146 17.31 12.50 -1.93
C HIS A 146 18.52 12.13 -1.06
N PHE A 147 18.30 11.32 -0.02
CA PHE A 147 19.35 10.66 0.74
C PHE A 147 19.41 9.18 0.35
#